data_AF-A0A2E6LEY5-F1
#
_entry.id   AF-A0A2E6LEY5-F1
#
_cell.length_a   1.000
_cell.length_b   1.000
_cell.length_c   1.000
_cell.angle_alpha   90.00
_cell.angle_beta   90.00
_cell.angle_gamma   90.00
#
_symmetry.space_group_name_H-M   'P 1'
#
loop_
_entity.id
_entity.type
_entity.pdbx_description
1 polymer ?
#
loop_
_entity_poly.entity_id
_entity_poly.type
_entity_poly.pdbx_seq_one_letter_code
_entity_poly.pdbx_strand_id
1 'polypeptide(L)'
;MSSLKDNLLKSGKVKSSEEWDGTYDELPVVIAEDTSSLTEALQRLDTVGGYGYLAIWKKNLFLFNTKLLSKRCGVIDENGNLLKAARVPKN
;
A
#
# COMPACT_ATOMS: atom_id res chain seq x y z
N MET A 1 -1.81 -21.03 -0.21
CA MET A 1 -2.43 -19.69 -0.35
C MET A 1 -1.31 -18.71 -0.60
N SER A 2 -1.33 -17.97 -1.71
CA SER A 2 -0.33 -16.91 -1.98
C SER A 2 -0.71 -15.67 -1.18
N SER A 3 0.22 -15.14 -0.38
CA SER A 3 0.00 -13.89 0.36
C SER A 3 0.00 -12.70 -0.60
N LEU A 4 -0.59 -11.58 -0.18
CA LEU A 4 -0.55 -10.35 -0.99
C LEU A 4 0.91 -9.94 -1.27
N LYS A 5 1.79 -10.13 -0.27
CA LYS A 5 3.22 -9.83 -0.36
C LYS A 5 3.92 -10.62 -1.45
N ASP A 6 3.64 -11.93 -1.56
CA ASP A 6 4.26 -12.79 -2.57
C ASP A 6 3.88 -12.36 -3.99
N ASN A 7 2.64 -11.93 -4.20
CA ASN A 7 2.17 -11.45 -5.51
C ASN A 7 2.81 -10.10 -5.87
N LEU A 8 2.92 -9.18 -4.89
CA LEU A 8 3.60 -7.90 -5.09
C LEU A 8 5.07 -8.09 -5.45
N LEU A 9 5.79 -8.98 -4.76
CA LEU A 9 7.18 -9.27 -5.07
C LEU A 9 7.34 -9.94 -6.44
N LYS A 10 6.43 -10.85 -6.81
CA LYS A 10 6.40 -11.46 -8.15
C LYS A 10 6.13 -10.45 -9.26
N SER A 11 5.42 -9.34 -8.98
CA SER A 11 5.17 -8.30 -9.97
C SER A 11 6.44 -7.58 -10.44
N GLY A 12 7.53 -7.67 -9.67
CA GLY A 12 8.80 -6.99 -9.94
C GLY A 12 8.77 -5.46 -9.75
N LYS A 13 7.60 -4.88 -9.46
CA LYS A 13 7.43 -3.43 -9.24
C LYS A 13 7.65 -3.02 -7.79
N VAL A 14 7.44 -3.95 -6.87
CA VAL A 14 7.69 -3.75 -5.43
C VAL A 14 8.99 -4.47 -5.06
N LYS A 15 9.89 -3.76 -4.40
CA LYS A 15 11.12 -4.33 -3.84
C LYS A 15 10.90 -4.70 -2.37
N SER A 16 11.57 -5.74 -1.90
CA SER A 16 11.60 -6.06 -0.48
C SER A 16 12.27 -4.94 0.31
N SER A 17 11.75 -4.65 1.49
CA SER A 17 12.32 -3.71 2.46
C SER A 17 12.43 -4.39 3.82
N GLU A 18 13.40 -3.97 4.63
CA GLU A 18 13.56 -4.46 6.01
C GLU A 18 12.67 -3.69 6.98
N GLU A 19 12.41 -2.41 6.69
CA GLU A 19 11.63 -1.51 7.53
C GLU A 19 10.13 -1.54 7.18
N TRP A 20 9.83 -1.82 5.92
CA TRP A 20 8.47 -1.81 5.35
C TRP A 20 8.12 -3.15 4.73
N ASP A 21 6.84 -3.39 4.43
CA ASP A 21 6.44 -4.62 3.73
C ASP A 21 7.05 -4.69 2.32
N GLY A 22 7.30 -3.51 1.73
CA GLY A 22 8.11 -3.33 0.54
C GLY A 22 8.35 -1.86 0.23
N THR A 23 8.98 -1.58 -0.91
CA THR A 23 9.08 -0.24 -1.48
C THR A 23 8.61 -0.23 -2.93
N TYR A 24 7.84 0.79 -3.30
CA TYR A 24 7.34 1.02 -4.65
C TYR A 24 7.75 2.42 -5.05
N ASP A 25 8.58 2.54 -6.10
CA ASP A 25 9.10 3.82 -6.58
C ASP A 25 9.75 4.66 -5.45
N GLU A 26 10.63 4.00 -4.68
CA GLU A 26 11.34 4.55 -3.49
C GLU A 26 10.45 4.95 -2.30
N LEU A 27 9.12 4.81 -2.44
CA LEU A 27 8.18 5.06 -1.36
C LEU A 27 7.82 3.79 -0.58
N PRO A 28 7.55 3.92 0.73
CA PRO A 28 7.21 2.78 1.57
C PRO A 28 5.86 2.17 1.16
N VAL A 29 5.82 0.84 1.16
CA VAL A 29 4.61 0.04 0.93
C VAL A 29 4.26 -0.69 2.22
N VAL A 30 3.00 -0.56 2.63
CA VAL A 30 2.40 -1.36 3.71
C VAL A 30 1.26 -2.21 3.15
N ILE A 31 1.08 -3.40 3.70
CA ILE A 31 0.09 -4.35 3.22
C ILE A 31 -1.15 -4.32 4.13
N ALA A 32 -2.33 -4.21 3.51
CA ALA A 32 -3.60 -4.46 4.20
C ALA A 32 -4.40 -5.50 3.43
N GLU A 33 -4.47 -6.71 3.99
CA GLU A 33 -5.21 -7.81 3.37
C GLU A 33 -6.72 -7.71 3.64
N ASP A 34 -7.11 -7.07 4.75
CA ASP A 34 -8.48 -6.94 5.21
C ASP A 34 -8.76 -5.60 5.90
N THR A 35 -10.01 -5.35 6.28
CA THR A 35 -10.43 -4.11 6.97
C THR A 35 -9.83 -3.97 8.36
N SER A 36 -9.43 -5.06 9.00
CA SER A 36 -8.85 -5.07 10.35
C SER A 36 -7.41 -4.57 10.33
N SER A 37 -6.63 -5.06 9.37
CA SER A 37 -5.23 -4.68 9.09
C SER A 37 -5.10 -3.28 8.48
N LEU A 38 -6.18 -2.71 7.92
CA LEU A 38 -6.17 -1.37 7.36
C LEU A 38 -5.71 -0.30 8.34
N THR A 39 -6.24 -0.33 9.56
CA THR A 39 -5.99 0.72 10.55
C THR A 39 -4.53 0.74 10.96
N GLU A 40 -3.95 -0.44 11.17
CA GLU A 40 -2.54 -0.61 11.51
C GLU A 40 -1.63 -0.20 10.34
N ALA A 41 -1.96 -0.62 9.11
CA ALA A 41 -1.22 -0.23 7.92
C ALA A 41 -1.21 1.30 7.71
N LEU A 42 -2.37 1.95 7.92
CA LEU A 42 -2.47 3.42 7.85
C LEU A 42 -1.63 4.10 8.94
N GLN A 43 -1.65 3.60 10.17
CA GLN A 43 -0.81 4.14 11.25
C GLN A 43 0.68 4.02 10.94
N ARG A 44 1.11 2.91 10.33
CA ARG A 44 2.49 2.75 9.88
C ARG A 44 2.85 3.78 8.80
N LEU A 45 1.98 4.03 7.82
CA LEU A 45 2.20 5.10 6.83
C LEU A 45 2.15 6.51 7.43
N ASP A 46 1.35 6.74 8.46
CA ASP A 46 1.28 8.05 9.13
C ASP A 46 2.64 8.42 9.78
N THR A 47 3.50 7.44 10.13
CA THR A 47 4.86 7.72 10.65
C THR A 47 5.77 8.44 9.63
N VAL A 48 5.54 8.22 8.33
CA VAL A 48 6.22 8.91 7.23
C VAL A 48 5.36 10.03 6.66
N GLY A 49 4.36 10.52 7.42
CA GLY A 49 3.47 11.61 7.01
C GLY A 49 2.44 11.24 5.93
N GLY A 50 2.17 9.94 5.72
CA GLY A 50 1.26 9.44 4.69
C GLY A 50 1.87 9.36 3.30
N TYR A 51 3.17 9.65 3.16
CA TYR A 51 3.89 9.55 1.90
C TYR A 51 4.29 8.11 1.63
N GLY A 52 3.36 7.34 1.04
CA GLY A 52 3.60 5.95 0.67
C GLY A 52 2.38 5.27 0.06
N TYR A 53 2.50 3.96 -0.15
CA TYR A 53 1.51 3.12 -0.80
C TYR A 53 0.92 2.08 0.14
N LEU A 54 -0.39 1.94 0.09
CA LEU A 54 -1.10 0.81 0.67
C LEU A 54 -1.33 -0.23 -0.41
N ALA A 55 -0.85 -1.44 -0.20
CA ALA A 55 -1.14 -2.56 -1.07
C ALA A 55 -2.36 -3.33 -0.55
N ILE A 56 -3.34 -3.51 -1.43
CA ILE A 56 -4.59 -4.21 -1.11
C ILE A 56 -5.00 -5.14 -2.23
N TRP A 57 -5.86 -6.11 -1.92
CA TRP A 57 -6.55 -6.88 -2.94
C TRP A 57 -7.53 -5.98 -3.70
N LYS A 58 -7.48 -5.99 -5.03
CA LYS A 58 -8.41 -5.21 -5.87
C LYS A 58 -9.89 -5.49 -5.55
N LYS A 59 -10.23 -6.73 -5.21
CA LYS A 59 -11.57 -7.14 -4.76
C LYS A 59 -12.03 -6.47 -3.45
N ASN A 60 -11.08 -6.12 -2.57
CA ASN A 60 -11.37 -5.53 -1.28
C ASN A 60 -11.42 -3.99 -1.34
N LEU A 61 -11.08 -3.38 -2.49
CA LEU A 61 -11.10 -1.92 -2.68
C LEU A 61 -12.45 -1.28 -2.28
N PHE A 62 -13.57 -1.97 -2.53
CA PHE A 62 -14.91 -1.49 -2.16
C PHE A 62 -15.23 -1.69 -0.68
N LEU A 63 -14.62 -2.68 -0.02
CA LEU A 63 -14.74 -2.90 1.42
C LEU A 63 -13.97 -1.82 2.19
N PHE A 64 -12.89 -1.33 1.60
CA PHE A 64 -12.17 -0.19 2.12
C PHE A 64 -12.95 1.11 1.84
N ASN A 65 -13.10 1.94 2.88
CA ASN A 65 -13.72 3.26 2.71
C ASN A 65 -12.79 4.14 1.83
N THR A 66 -13.09 4.19 0.54
CA THR A 66 -12.28 4.86 -0.49
C THR A 66 -12.07 6.35 -0.20
N LYS A 67 -13.00 7.02 0.49
CA LYS A 67 -12.84 8.42 0.94
C LYS A 67 -11.68 8.58 1.92
N LEU A 68 -11.49 7.59 2.79
CA LEU A 68 -10.51 7.58 3.87
C LEU A 68 -9.10 7.30 3.32
N LEU A 69 -8.99 6.37 2.37
CA LEU A 69 -7.78 6.12 1.57
C LEU A 69 -7.43 7.32 0.68
N SER A 70 -8.43 7.97 0.08
CA SER A 70 -8.22 9.01 -0.92
C SER A 70 -7.45 10.24 -0.43
N LYS A 71 -7.43 10.49 0.89
CA LYS A 71 -6.81 11.67 1.49
C LYS A 71 -5.43 11.41 2.07
N ARG A 72 -5.09 10.15 2.39
CA ARG A 72 -3.93 9.82 3.23
C ARG A 72 -2.76 9.19 2.49
N CYS A 73 -3.01 8.29 1.53
CA CYS A 73 -1.94 7.51 0.90
C CYS A 73 -2.24 7.14 -0.56
N GLY A 74 -1.22 6.62 -1.24
CA GLY A 74 -1.37 5.95 -2.52
C GLY A 74 -1.89 4.53 -2.34
N VAL A 75 -2.43 3.93 -3.39
CA VAL A 75 -2.98 2.58 -3.35
C VAL A 75 -2.49 1.79 -4.56
N ILE A 76 -1.95 0.60 -4.31
CA ILE A 76 -1.55 -0.37 -5.34
C ILE A 76 -2.31 -1.68 -5.16
N ASP A 77 -2.54 -2.39 -6.26
CA ASP A 77 -3.15 -3.73 -6.24
C ASP A 77 -2.11 -4.84 -5.99
N GLU A 78 -2.57 -6.08 -5.85
CA GLU A 78 -1.74 -7.27 -5.63
C GLU A 78 -0.69 -7.53 -6.73
N ASN A 79 -0.83 -6.91 -7.91
CA ASN A 79 0.09 -7.02 -9.04
C ASN A 79 0.99 -5.77 -9.16
N GLY A 80 0.98 -4.89 -8.16
CA GLY A 80 1.72 -3.63 -8.18
C GLY A 80 1.19 -2.64 -9.22
N ASN A 81 -0.06 -2.76 -9.65
CA ASN A 81 -0.68 -1.74 -10.50
C ASN A 81 -1.16 -0.58 -9.62
N LEU A 82 -0.88 0.62 -10.10
CA LEU A 82 -1.30 1.85 -9.45
C LEU A 82 -2.83 1.99 -9.55
N LEU A 83 -3.52 1.90 -8.42
CA LEU A 83 -4.94 2.24 -8.32
C LEU A 83 -5.11 3.73 -8.00
N LYS A 84 -4.18 4.28 -7.20
CA LYS A 84 -4.15 5.69 -6.82
C LYS A 84 -2.71 6.12 -6.55
N ALA A 85 -2.32 7.25 -7.13
CA ALA A 85 -1.03 7.88 -6.85
C ALA A 85 -0.90 8.27 -5.38
N ALA A 86 0.24 7.97 -4.78
CA ALA A 86 0.62 8.50 -3.48
C ALA A 86 0.82 10.01 -3.57
N ARG A 87 0.64 10.71 -2.45
CA ARG A 87 1.28 12.01 -2.33
C ARG A 87 2.78 11.76 -2.25
N VAL A 88 3.52 12.54 -3.03
CA VAL A 88 4.97 12.61 -2.94
C VAL A 88 5.26 13.98 -2.35
N PRO A 89 6.07 14.08 -1.29
CA PRO A 89 6.50 15.39 -0.80
C PRO A 89 7.25 16.07 -1.94
N LYS A 90 6.73 17.21 -2.40
CA LYS A 90 7.47 18.07 -3.31
C LYS A 90 8.51 18.78 -2.47
N ASN A 91 9.77 18.38 -2.61
CA ASN A 91 10.91 19.23 -2.25
C ASN A 91 10.85 20.54 -3.05
#